data_AF-A0AAE1PAX0-F1
#
_entry.id   AF-A0AAE1PAX0-F1
#
_cell.length_a   1.000
_cell.length_b   1.000
_cell.length_c   1.000
_cell.angle_alpha   90.00
_cell.angle_beta   90.00
_cell.angle_gamma   90.00
#
_symmetry.space_group_name_H-M   'P 1'
#
loop_
_entity.id
_entity.type
_entity.pdbx_description
1 polymer ?
#
loop_
_entity_poly.entity_id
_entity_poly.type
_entity_poly.pdbx_seq_one_letter_code
_entity_poly.pdbx_strand_id
1 'polypeptide(L)'
;MSLQSTQATMEVINAMPRVNVKRELEDIERDRRDTKKKSRLCPYLDTINRHMLDFDFEKLCSVSLSRINVYACLVCGKYFQGRGPNTHAYTHSVSDAHHVYLNLQTLRFYCLPDNYEIIDSSLKDIIFVVNPTFSQDYIANKVTQSKVSRAYDGTLYLPGIVGLNNIKANDYCNVVLQALSNITPLRNYFLDPNNYSHIHHPPGSQGLAMFPLITRFGELVRKLWNPRNFKAHVSPHEMLQAVVSCSKKRFQFTVQGDAIQILSWMLNSMHLGLKTPKRRTTIINRCFRGTMNISSQKILPVEIDDKERRRLSQTEEYQPRVEESPFLYLTCDLPQPPLFKDEKKENIIPQVSLYVLLSKFDGKSGKEYQTYKESILKKFQLTGLPPYLILYHKRFTKNTFYVEKNPTIVNFPVKNIDLTEYLTEEVKSKHPEPVYDLVANIVHDGEPESGTYRCHILHKGTGKWYELQDLHVKEIEPQMLTLTESYIQIYEMQNSVVKTHDGKKIL
;
A
#
# COMPACT_ATOMS: atom_id res chain seq x y z
N MET A 1 67.93 25.88 -63.15
CA MET A 1 67.37 25.37 -64.42
C MET A 1 67.74 23.88 -64.53
N SER A 2 67.34 23.02 -63.58
CA SER A 2 66.02 22.44 -63.30
C SER A 2 65.62 21.29 -64.22
N LEU A 3 66.42 20.22 -64.20
CA LEU A 3 66.11 18.86 -64.65
C LEU A 3 67.12 17.92 -63.96
N GLN A 4 66.78 17.44 -62.75
CA GLN A 4 67.40 16.30 -62.05
C GLN A 4 66.83 16.22 -60.62
N SER A 5 65.73 15.49 -60.39
CA SER A 5 65.37 14.97 -59.04
C SER A 5 64.18 13.99 -59.02
N THR A 6 63.96 13.21 -60.08
CA THR A 6 62.92 12.15 -60.11
C THR A 6 63.52 10.75 -60.07
N GLN A 7 64.32 10.47 -59.03
CA GLN A 7 64.81 9.13 -58.71
C GLN A 7 65.20 9.05 -57.22
N ALA A 8 64.25 9.29 -56.31
CA ALA A 8 64.44 9.06 -54.87
C ALA A 8 63.11 8.96 -54.11
N THR A 9 62.16 8.17 -54.60
CA THR A 9 60.91 7.86 -53.87
C THR A 9 60.46 6.42 -54.09
N MET A 10 61.38 5.45 -54.02
CA MET A 10 61.01 4.03 -54.15
C MET A 10 61.76 3.05 -53.25
N GLU A 11 62.35 3.49 -52.13
CA GLU A 11 62.95 2.57 -51.15
C GLU A 11 62.77 3.02 -49.69
N VAL A 12 61.55 3.34 -49.24
CA VAL A 12 61.22 3.30 -47.79
C VAL A 12 59.75 2.89 -47.56
N ILE A 13 59.27 1.87 -48.28
CA ILE A 13 58.01 1.19 -47.94
C ILE A 13 58.27 -0.32 -47.88
N ASN A 14 59.05 -0.75 -46.89
CA ASN A 14 59.13 -2.17 -46.50
C ASN A 14 59.61 -2.29 -45.05
N ALA A 15 58.87 -1.68 -44.12
CA ALA A 15 58.95 -2.02 -42.69
C ALA A 15 57.72 -1.47 -41.94
N MET A 16 56.52 -1.90 -42.33
CA MET A 16 55.35 -1.83 -41.45
C MET A 16 54.88 -3.26 -41.16
N PRO A 17 54.72 -3.66 -39.88
CA PRO A 17 54.21 -4.97 -39.57
C PRO A 17 52.80 -5.06 -40.15
N ARG A 18 52.57 -6.05 -41.03
CA ARG A 18 51.22 -6.43 -41.42
C ARG A 18 50.52 -6.93 -40.15
N VAL A 19 49.80 -6.04 -39.47
CA VAL A 19 48.91 -6.39 -38.36
C VAL A 19 47.98 -7.45 -38.93
N ASN A 20 48.06 -8.65 -38.38
CA ASN A 20 47.35 -9.80 -38.89
C ASN A 20 45.89 -9.70 -38.40
N VAL A 21 45.11 -8.86 -39.07
CA VAL A 21 43.69 -8.57 -38.75
C VAL A 21 42.87 -9.86 -38.58
N LYS A 22 43.24 -10.95 -39.27
CA LYS A 22 42.62 -12.27 -39.08
C LYS A 22 42.86 -12.86 -37.69
N ARG A 23 44.08 -12.74 -37.14
CA ARG A 23 44.38 -13.21 -35.77
C ARG A 23 43.65 -12.39 -34.72
N GLU A 24 43.61 -11.07 -34.86
CA GLU A 24 42.85 -10.21 -33.94
C GLU A 24 41.35 -10.52 -33.98
N LEU A 25 40.77 -10.76 -35.15
CA LEU A 25 39.37 -11.19 -35.28
C LEU A 25 39.11 -12.58 -34.70
N GLU A 26 40.04 -13.53 -34.91
CA GLU A 26 39.97 -14.88 -34.32
C GLU A 26 40.10 -14.84 -32.78
N ASP A 27 40.96 -13.97 -32.25
CA ASP A 27 41.14 -13.77 -30.81
C ASP A 27 39.91 -13.10 -30.19
N ILE A 28 39.32 -12.09 -30.84
CA ILE A 28 38.03 -11.49 -30.43
C ILE A 28 36.89 -12.52 -30.47
N GLU A 29 36.87 -13.41 -31.47
CA GLU A 29 35.88 -14.48 -31.55
C GLU A 29 36.08 -15.54 -30.47
N ARG A 30 37.33 -15.93 -30.16
CA ARG A 30 37.65 -16.84 -29.05
C ARG A 30 37.24 -16.23 -27.72
N ASP A 31 37.57 -14.97 -27.48
CA ASP A 31 37.24 -14.27 -26.24
C ASP A 31 35.71 -14.12 -26.08
N ARG A 32 34.99 -13.87 -27.18
CA ARG A 32 33.50 -13.91 -27.20
C ARG A 32 32.94 -15.32 -26.93
N ARG A 33 33.55 -16.38 -27.45
CA ARG A 33 33.12 -17.77 -27.19
C ARG A 33 33.39 -18.17 -25.75
N ASP A 34 34.52 -17.77 -25.17
CA ASP A 34 34.87 -18.05 -23.78
C ASP A 34 34.02 -17.24 -22.81
N THR A 35 33.71 -15.99 -23.12
CA THR A 35 32.76 -15.17 -22.34
C THR A 35 31.35 -15.78 -22.37
N LYS A 36 30.91 -16.33 -23.52
CA LYS A 36 29.65 -17.08 -23.64
C LYS A 36 29.63 -18.42 -22.90
N LYS A 37 30.78 -19.07 -22.73
CA LYS A 37 30.90 -20.29 -21.92
C LYS A 37 30.87 -19.94 -20.43
N LYS A 38 31.68 -18.97 -19.99
CA LYS A 38 31.73 -18.48 -18.61
C LYS A 38 30.37 -17.91 -18.14
N SER A 39 29.62 -17.27 -19.04
CA SER A 39 28.28 -16.76 -18.70
C SER A 39 27.28 -17.85 -18.32
N ARG A 40 27.46 -19.08 -18.81
CA ARG A 40 26.57 -20.22 -18.52
C ARG A 40 27.11 -21.17 -17.46
N LEU A 41 28.40 -21.08 -17.15
CA LEU A 41 29.12 -21.95 -16.21
C LEU A 41 29.96 -21.06 -15.28
N CYS A 42 29.28 -20.36 -14.37
CA CYS A 42 29.94 -19.58 -13.33
C CYS A 42 30.26 -20.49 -12.13
N PRO A 43 31.52 -20.61 -11.69
CA PRO A 43 31.90 -21.49 -10.60
C PRO A 43 31.46 -20.97 -9.22
N TYR A 44 31.15 -19.67 -9.11
CA TYR A 44 30.86 -19.01 -7.83
C TYR A 44 29.38 -19.00 -7.42
N LEU A 45 28.51 -19.71 -8.15
CA LEU A 45 27.07 -19.73 -7.88
C LEU A 45 26.70 -20.36 -6.53
N ASP A 46 27.56 -21.23 -6.02
CA ASP A 46 27.46 -21.88 -4.72
C ASP A 46 27.72 -20.91 -3.54
N THR A 47 28.46 -19.83 -3.77
CA THR A 47 28.76 -18.80 -2.76
C THR A 47 27.55 -17.91 -2.40
N ILE A 48 26.45 -18.02 -3.16
CA ILE A 48 25.27 -17.17 -2.99
C ILE A 48 24.50 -17.55 -1.72
N ASN A 49 24.40 -16.61 -0.79
CA ASN A 49 23.65 -16.80 0.45
C ASN A 49 22.32 -16.03 0.42
N ARG A 50 21.23 -16.74 0.11
CA ARG A 50 19.88 -16.17 0.03
C ARG A 50 19.34 -15.65 1.38
N HIS A 51 19.84 -16.12 2.52
CA HIS A 51 19.41 -15.62 3.83
C HIS A 51 19.86 -14.18 4.10
N MET A 52 20.98 -13.76 3.50
CA MET A 52 21.54 -12.41 3.65
C MET A 52 20.93 -11.40 2.67
N LEU A 53 20.14 -11.87 1.69
CA LEU A 53 19.56 -11.00 0.66
C LEU A 53 18.32 -10.31 1.19
N ASP A 54 18.36 -8.98 1.20
CA ASP A 54 17.23 -8.14 1.59
C ASP A 54 17.05 -7.01 0.57
N PHE A 55 15.99 -7.10 -0.22
CA PHE A 55 15.71 -6.18 -1.32
C PHE A 55 14.64 -5.12 -0.95
N ASP A 56 14.38 -4.93 0.34
CA ASP A 56 13.36 -4.00 0.84
C ASP A 56 13.87 -2.60 1.16
N PHE A 57 15.19 -2.43 1.15
CA PHE A 57 15.84 -1.15 1.42
C PHE A 57 16.11 -0.34 0.14
N GLU A 58 16.39 0.94 0.36
CA GLU A 58 16.72 1.87 -0.71
C GLU A 58 17.93 1.39 -1.52
N LYS A 59 17.80 1.41 -2.85
CA LYS A 59 18.82 0.94 -3.80
C LYS A 59 19.96 1.95 -3.95
N LEU A 60 20.74 2.13 -2.89
CA LEU A 60 21.90 3.03 -2.83
C LEU A 60 23.18 2.26 -2.49
N CYS A 61 24.32 2.78 -2.91
CA CYS A 61 25.62 2.24 -2.54
C CYS A 61 25.90 2.49 -1.05
N SER A 62 26.27 1.45 -0.30
CA SER A 62 26.60 1.54 1.13
C SER A 62 27.85 2.39 1.42
N VAL A 63 28.68 2.68 0.41
CA VAL A 63 29.90 3.49 0.54
C VAL A 63 29.69 4.92 0.03
N SER A 64 29.24 5.07 -1.22
CA SER A 64 29.12 6.39 -1.87
C SER A 64 27.73 7.03 -1.74
N LEU A 65 26.74 6.31 -1.20
CA LEU A 65 25.32 6.72 -1.15
C LEU A 65 24.69 7.04 -2.51
N SER A 66 25.37 6.71 -3.61
CA SER A 66 24.89 6.93 -4.97
C SER A 66 23.79 5.92 -5.34
N ARG A 67 22.79 6.40 -6.08
CA ARG A 67 21.70 5.57 -6.65
C ARG A 67 21.98 5.09 -8.08
N ILE A 68 23.11 5.48 -8.66
CA ILE A 68 23.43 5.23 -10.07
C ILE A 68 24.21 3.92 -10.18
N ASN A 69 23.76 2.99 -11.03
CA ASN A 69 24.44 1.72 -11.30
C ASN A 69 24.79 0.94 -10.02
N VAL A 70 23.78 0.67 -9.19
CA VAL A 70 23.94 -0.07 -7.94
C VAL A 70 23.83 -1.57 -8.17
N TYR A 71 24.77 -2.32 -7.60
CA TYR A 71 24.90 -3.76 -7.64
C TYR A 71 24.73 -4.34 -6.24
N ALA A 72 23.87 -5.34 -6.09
CA ALA A 72 23.74 -6.11 -4.86
C ALA A 72 24.72 -7.29 -4.87
N CYS A 73 25.57 -7.37 -3.86
CA CYS A 73 26.43 -8.53 -3.62
C CYS A 73 25.56 -9.70 -3.16
N LEU A 74 25.59 -10.81 -3.89
CA LEU A 74 24.73 -11.96 -3.57
C LEU A 74 25.28 -12.85 -2.44
N VAL A 75 26.49 -12.56 -1.95
CA VAL A 75 27.12 -13.28 -0.83
C VAL A 75 26.78 -12.62 0.50
N CYS A 76 26.92 -11.28 0.58
CA CYS A 76 26.72 -10.53 1.83
C CYS A 76 25.47 -9.64 1.86
N GLY A 77 24.75 -9.50 0.75
CA GLY A 77 23.54 -8.69 0.65
C GLY A 77 23.75 -7.16 0.56
N LYS A 78 24.98 -6.67 0.71
CA LYS A 78 25.30 -5.22 0.66
C LYS A 78 25.27 -4.68 -0.77
N TYR A 79 25.03 -3.38 -0.89
CA TYR A 79 24.89 -2.68 -2.17
C TYR A 79 26.12 -1.82 -2.48
N PHE A 80 26.64 -1.95 -3.70
CA PHE A 80 27.84 -1.25 -4.14
C PHE A 80 27.65 -0.59 -5.50
N GLN A 81 28.31 0.54 -5.72
CA GLN A 81 28.23 1.27 -6.97
C GLN A 81 29.22 0.73 -8.01
N GLY A 82 28.76 0.61 -9.25
CA GLY A 82 29.58 0.38 -10.43
C GLY A 82 30.06 -1.06 -10.59
N ARG A 83 30.70 -1.35 -11.72
CA ARG A 83 31.32 -2.67 -12.03
C ARG A 83 32.75 -2.56 -12.58
N GLY A 84 33.21 -1.34 -12.85
CA GLY A 84 34.54 -1.11 -13.41
C GLY A 84 35.64 -1.23 -12.36
N PRO A 85 36.91 -1.28 -12.77
CA PRO A 85 38.05 -1.50 -11.86
C PRO A 85 38.14 -0.47 -10.72
N ASN A 86 37.74 0.78 -10.96
CA ASN A 86 37.76 1.87 -9.97
C ASN A 86 36.42 2.03 -9.21
N THR A 87 35.61 0.97 -9.13
CA THR A 87 34.27 1.05 -8.54
C THR A 87 34.18 0.21 -7.26
N HIS A 88 33.27 0.60 -6.36
CA HIS A 88 33.16 -0.04 -5.06
C HIS A 88 32.77 -1.52 -5.15
N ALA A 89 31.97 -1.92 -6.15
CA ALA A 89 31.63 -3.33 -6.29
C ALA A 89 32.85 -4.16 -6.72
N TYR A 90 33.68 -3.63 -7.63
CA TYR A 90 34.90 -4.29 -8.05
C TYR A 90 35.89 -4.41 -6.89
N THR A 91 36.14 -3.32 -6.16
CA THR A 91 37.01 -3.33 -4.98
C THR A 91 36.51 -4.33 -3.93
N HIS A 92 35.19 -4.37 -3.66
CA HIS A 92 34.59 -5.34 -2.73
C HIS A 92 34.77 -6.78 -3.20
N SER A 93 34.69 -7.03 -4.52
CA SER A 93 34.83 -8.39 -5.05
C SER A 93 36.21 -8.96 -4.82
N VAL A 94 37.24 -8.12 -4.92
CA VAL A 94 38.64 -8.49 -4.71
C VAL A 94 38.99 -8.51 -3.21
N SER A 95 38.49 -7.55 -2.43
CA SER A 95 38.83 -7.44 -1.00
C SER A 95 38.22 -8.56 -0.15
N ASP A 96 36.94 -8.88 -0.41
CA ASP A 96 36.15 -9.77 0.43
C ASP A 96 35.91 -11.13 -0.27
N ALA A 97 36.52 -11.34 -1.45
CA ALA A 97 36.36 -12.54 -2.28
C ALA A 97 34.88 -12.86 -2.60
N HIS A 98 34.05 -11.82 -2.76
CA HIS A 98 32.65 -11.95 -3.15
C HIS A 98 32.49 -11.74 -4.64
N HIS A 99 32.19 -12.79 -5.40
CA HIS A 99 32.31 -12.71 -6.85
C HIS A 99 31.00 -12.46 -7.59
N VAL A 100 29.84 -12.66 -6.95
CA VAL A 100 28.54 -12.65 -7.63
C VAL A 100 27.72 -11.41 -7.27
N TYR A 101 27.31 -10.65 -8.29
CA TYR A 101 26.57 -9.41 -8.14
C TYR A 101 25.32 -9.37 -9.03
N LEU A 102 24.27 -8.68 -8.56
CA LEU A 102 23.06 -8.39 -9.30
C LEU A 102 22.93 -6.89 -9.54
N ASN A 103 22.81 -6.47 -10.79
CA ASN A 103 22.48 -5.08 -11.11
C ASN A 103 20.99 -4.81 -10.80
N LEU A 104 20.72 -3.91 -9.86
CA LEU A 104 19.36 -3.65 -9.35
C LEU A 104 18.45 -2.87 -10.32
N GLN A 105 19.01 -2.30 -11.40
CA GLN A 105 18.26 -1.56 -12.42
C GLN A 105 17.96 -2.45 -13.64
N THR A 106 18.94 -3.21 -14.11
CA THR A 106 18.79 -4.08 -15.30
C THR A 106 18.36 -5.50 -14.97
N LEU A 107 18.42 -5.89 -13.68
CA LEU A 107 18.14 -7.25 -13.19
C LEU A 107 19.01 -8.33 -13.86
N ARG A 108 20.25 -7.96 -14.22
CA ARG A 108 21.26 -8.85 -14.79
C ARG A 108 22.33 -9.18 -13.76
N PHE A 109 22.77 -10.44 -13.76
CA PHE A 109 23.82 -10.93 -12.88
C PHE A 109 25.19 -10.77 -13.52
N TYR A 110 26.21 -10.49 -12.71
CA TYR A 110 27.57 -10.31 -13.14
C TYR A 110 28.53 -10.99 -12.16
N CYS A 111 29.58 -11.59 -12.71
CA CYS A 111 30.74 -12.04 -11.95
C CYS A 111 31.77 -10.91 -11.91
N LEU A 112 32.23 -10.50 -10.74
CA LEU A 112 33.36 -9.59 -10.55
C LEU A 112 34.46 -10.32 -9.76
N PRO A 113 35.75 -10.07 -10.02
CA PRO A 113 36.32 -9.02 -10.88
C PRO A 113 36.32 -9.36 -12.38
N ASP A 114 36.06 -10.61 -12.78
CA ASP A 114 36.15 -11.08 -14.18
C ASP A 114 35.20 -10.38 -15.17
N ASN A 115 34.18 -9.69 -14.66
CA ASN A 115 33.26 -8.81 -15.37
C ASN A 115 32.51 -9.44 -16.56
N TYR A 116 32.03 -10.68 -16.39
CA TYR A 116 31.12 -11.32 -17.34
C TYR A 116 29.69 -11.43 -16.79
N GLU A 117 28.69 -11.41 -17.68
CA GLU A 117 27.28 -11.60 -17.31
C GLU A 117 27.01 -13.06 -16.99
N ILE A 118 26.26 -13.34 -15.91
CA ILE A 118 25.86 -14.70 -15.52
C ILE A 118 24.42 -14.93 -15.97
N ILE A 119 24.22 -16.01 -16.73
CA ILE A 119 22.92 -16.42 -17.26
C ILE A 119 22.61 -17.81 -16.73
N ASP A 120 21.91 -17.85 -15.59
CA ASP A 120 21.51 -19.10 -14.96
C ASP A 120 20.03 -19.08 -14.56
N SER A 121 19.36 -20.21 -14.73
CA SER A 121 17.93 -20.35 -14.43
C SER A 121 17.61 -20.43 -12.93
N SER A 122 18.59 -20.87 -12.12
CA SER A 122 18.48 -20.98 -10.66
C SER A 122 18.43 -19.63 -9.94
N LEU A 123 18.81 -18.54 -10.61
CA LEU A 123 18.82 -17.18 -10.06
C LEU A 123 17.51 -16.41 -10.34
N LYS A 124 16.56 -17.03 -11.05
CA LYS A 124 15.27 -16.42 -11.38
C LYS A 124 14.44 -16.13 -10.13
N ASP A 125 14.63 -16.89 -9.05
CA ASP A 125 14.02 -16.64 -7.74
C ASP A 125 14.47 -15.27 -7.17
N ILE A 126 15.76 -14.94 -7.24
CA ILE A 126 16.31 -13.66 -6.78
C ILE A 126 15.71 -12.51 -7.58
N ILE A 127 15.62 -12.63 -8.92
CA ILE A 127 14.95 -11.62 -9.76
C ILE A 127 13.49 -11.44 -9.30
N PHE A 128 12.81 -12.55 -9.04
CA PHE A 128 11.41 -12.54 -8.63
C PHE A 128 11.20 -11.90 -7.26
N VAL A 129 12.13 -12.06 -6.32
CA VAL A 129 12.08 -11.38 -5.01
C VAL A 129 12.34 -9.88 -5.15
N VAL A 130 13.31 -9.48 -5.99
CA VAL A 130 13.64 -8.06 -6.21
C VAL A 130 12.48 -7.31 -6.86
N ASN A 131 11.83 -7.92 -7.84
CA ASN A 131 10.72 -7.31 -8.57
C ASN A 131 9.67 -8.39 -8.91
N PRO A 132 8.76 -8.69 -7.98
CA PRO A 132 7.72 -9.69 -8.22
C PRO A 132 6.83 -9.26 -9.38
N THR A 133 6.61 -10.18 -10.31
CA THR A 133 5.78 -9.98 -11.49
C THR A 133 4.70 -11.05 -11.54
N PHE A 134 3.48 -10.65 -11.90
CA PHE A 134 2.32 -11.52 -11.85
C PHE A 134 1.64 -11.55 -13.21
N SER A 135 1.29 -12.74 -13.70
CA SER A 135 0.47 -12.87 -14.91
C SER A 135 -0.98 -12.52 -14.62
N GLN A 136 -1.72 -12.12 -15.65
CA GLN A 136 -3.14 -11.77 -15.53
C GLN A 136 -3.98 -12.97 -15.02
N ASP A 137 -3.68 -14.18 -15.49
CA ASP A 137 -4.33 -15.40 -15.01
C ASP A 137 -4.04 -15.68 -13.53
N TYR A 138 -2.81 -15.38 -13.07
CA TYR A 138 -2.46 -15.51 -11.67
C TYR A 138 -3.21 -14.50 -10.80
N ILE A 139 -3.36 -13.25 -11.27
CA ILE A 139 -4.08 -12.20 -10.55
C ILE A 139 -5.58 -12.56 -10.41
N ALA A 140 -6.19 -13.07 -11.48
CA ALA A 140 -7.59 -13.47 -11.49
C ALA A 140 -7.85 -14.68 -10.57
N ASN A 141 -7.00 -15.71 -10.63
CA ASN A 141 -7.21 -16.96 -9.88
C ASN A 141 -6.75 -16.89 -8.41
N LYS A 142 -6.17 -15.78 -7.95
CA LYS A 142 -5.60 -15.66 -6.60
C LYS A 142 -6.64 -15.54 -5.48
N VAL A 143 -7.86 -15.09 -5.78
CA VAL A 143 -8.94 -14.94 -4.78
C VAL A 143 -9.32 -16.29 -4.17
N THR A 144 -9.14 -17.39 -4.92
CA THR A 144 -9.58 -18.73 -4.54
C THR A 144 -8.44 -19.66 -4.06
N GLN A 145 -7.19 -19.19 -4.04
CA GLN A 145 -6.06 -20.05 -3.66
C GLN A 145 -5.84 -20.08 -2.14
N SER A 146 -5.98 -21.27 -1.56
CA SER A 146 -5.69 -21.59 -0.15
C SER A 146 -4.26 -22.11 0.10
N LYS A 147 -3.40 -22.11 -0.93
CA LYS A 147 -2.07 -22.72 -0.86
C LYS A 147 -1.11 -21.86 -0.03
N VAL A 148 -0.61 -22.45 1.06
CA VAL A 148 0.53 -21.93 1.83
C VAL A 148 1.80 -21.92 0.98
N SER A 149 2.52 -20.81 1.06
CA SER A 149 3.84 -20.61 0.50
C SER A 149 4.91 -20.93 1.53
N ARG A 150 6.08 -21.36 1.07
CA ARG A 150 7.23 -21.64 1.92
C ARG A 150 8.33 -20.65 1.57
N ALA A 151 8.81 -19.93 2.59
CA ALA A 151 9.96 -19.06 2.48
C ALA A 151 11.27 -19.88 2.43
N TYR A 152 12.37 -19.24 2.02
CA TYR A 152 13.66 -19.92 1.89
C TYR A 152 14.19 -20.44 3.25
N ASP A 153 13.88 -19.74 4.33
CA ASP A 153 14.17 -20.14 5.72
C ASP A 153 13.32 -21.33 6.23
N GLY A 154 12.35 -21.79 5.43
CA GLY A 154 11.43 -22.87 5.79
C GLY A 154 10.13 -22.42 6.45
N THR A 155 9.97 -21.12 6.73
CA THR A 155 8.76 -20.57 7.34
C THR A 155 7.59 -20.65 6.36
N LEU A 156 6.45 -21.14 6.85
CA LEU A 156 5.21 -21.17 6.07
C LEU A 156 4.47 -19.85 6.23
N TYR A 157 3.95 -19.32 5.12
CA TYR A 157 3.17 -18.09 5.13
C TYR A 157 2.12 -18.10 4.00
N LEU A 158 1.10 -17.25 4.13
CA LEU A 158 0.11 -17.04 3.07
C LEU A 158 0.41 -15.72 2.36
N PRO A 159 0.53 -15.68 1.02
CA PRO A 159 0.76 -14.42 0.32
C PRO A 159 -0.38 -13.43 0.58
N GLY A 160 -0.05 -12.21 0.98
CA GLY A 160 -1.00 -11.20 1.45
C GLY A 160 -1.21 -11.18 2.97
N ILE A 161 -0.89 -12.29 3.67
CA ILE A 161 -0.89 -12.43 5.12
C ILE A 161 0.56 -12.61 5.59
N VAL A 162 1.31 -11.52 5.55
CA VAL A 162 2.76 -11.47 5.78
C VAL A 162 3.04 -10.32 6.74
N GLY A 163 3.91 -10.52 7.72
CA GLY A 163 4.25 -9.46 8.69
C GLY A 163 4.97 -8.27 8.03
N LEU A 164 4.76 -7.07 8.56
CA LEU A 164 5.50 -5.86 8.19
C LEU A 164 6.45 -5.45 9.31
N ASN A 165 7.69 -5.07 8.97
CA ASN A 165 8.65 -4.61 9.97
C ASN A 165 8.19 -3.31 10.64
N ASN A 166 8.28 -3.29 11.97
CA ASN A 166 8.21 -2.07 12.76
C ASN A 166 9.63 -1.52 12.96
N ILE A 167 9.87 -0.32 12.44
CA ILE A 167 11.17 0.34 12.54
C ILE A 167 11.28 1.07 13.89
N LYS A 168 10.22 1.78 14.27
CA LYS A 168 10.09 2.47 15.57
C LYS A 168 8.63 2.56 15.99
N ALA A 169 7.85 3.37 15.27
CA ALA A 169 6.47 3.70 15.61
C ALA A 169 5.60 3.82 14.35
N ASN A 170 5.72 2.86 13.42
CA ASN A 170 5.00 2.86 12.14
C ASN A 170 3.87 1.82 12.04
N ASP A 171 3.48 1.22 13.17
CA ASP A 171 2.38 0.27 13.27
C ASP A 171 1.05 0.83 12.72
N TYR A 172 0.73 2.10 13.00
CA TYR A 172 -0.44 2.81 12.46
C TYR A 172 -0.48 2.84 10.92
N CYS A 173 0.71 2.87 10.28
CA CYS A 173 0.85 2.82 8.84
C CYS A 173 0.78 1.36 8.36
N ASN A 174 1.45 0.44 9.05
CA ASN A 174 1.47 -0.98 8.71
C ASN A 174 0.05 -1.54 8.62
N VAL A 175 -0.81 -1.31 9.61
CA VAL A 175 -2.19 -1.82 9.61
C VAL A 175 -3.02 -1.29 8.44
N VAL A 176 -2.80 -0.03 8.03
CA VAL A 176 -3.49 0.57 6.88
C VAL A 176 -2.97 -0.02 5.57
N LEU A 177 -1.65 -0.21 5.44
CA LEU A 177 -1.04 -0.85 4.28
C LEU A 177 -1.54 -2.29 4.13
N GLN A 178 -1.65 -3.04 5.22
CA GLN A 178 -2.17 -4.41 5.23
C GLN A 178 -3.64 -4.47 4.83
N ALA A 179 -4.47 -3.60 5.42
CA ALA A 179 -5.89 -3.53 5.11
C ALA A 179 -6.11 -3.20 3.62
N LEU A 180 -5.42 -2.19 3.08
CA LEU A 180 -5.55 -1.80 1.68
C LEU A 180 -4.98 -2.85 0.71
N SER A 181 -3.90 -3.55 1.09
CA SER A 181 -3.28 -4.59 0.25
C SER A 181 -4.16 -5.84 0.09
N ASN A 182 -5.13 -6.06 0.97
CA ASN A 182 -6.04 -7.21 0.93
C ASN A 182 -7.37 -6.92 0.20
N ILE A 183 -7.60 -5.67 -0.22
CA ILE A 183 -8.78 -5.27 -0.98
C ILE A 183 -8.61 -5.72 -2.43
N THR A 184 -9.49 -6.61 -2.91
CA THR A 184 -9.26 -7.39 -4.13
C THR A 184 -9.06 -6.52 -5.38
N PRO A 185 -9.93 -5.54 -5.71
CA PRO A 185 -9.71 -4.68 -6.86
C PRO A 185 -8.47 -3.79 -6.76
N LEU A 186 -8.18 -3.30 -5.54
CA LEU A 186 -7.04 -2.43 -5.30
C LEU A 186 -5.73 -3.21 -5.45
N ARG A 187 -5.65 -4.38 -4.80
CA ARG A 187 -4.57 -5.35 -4.96
C ARG A 187 -4.34 -5.68 -6.43
N ASN A 188 -5.37 -6.13 -7.13
CA ASN A 188 -5.25 -6.56 -8.53
C ASN A 188 -4.74 -5.42 -9.44
N TYR A 189 -5.16 -4.17 -9.16
CA TYR A 189 -4.66 -2.99 -9.87
C TYR A 189 -3.16 -2.77 -9.64
N PHE A 190 -2.69 -2.90 -8.40
CA PHE A 190 -1.30 -2.65 -8.01
C PHE A 190 -0.35 -3.85 -8.25
N LEU A 191 -0.87 -5.06 -8.43
CA LEU A 191 -0.07 -6.23 -8.80
C LEU A 191 0.48 -6.17 -10.23
N ASP A 192 -0.19 -5.45 -11.14
CA ASP A 192 0.28 -5.22 -12.50
C ASP A 192 0.80 -3.77 -12.68
N PRO A 193 2.13 -3.57 -12.78
CA PRO A 193 2.72 -2.25 -12.99
C PRO A 193 2.21 -1.52 -14.23
N ASN A 194 1.77 -2.24 -15.27
CA ASN A 194 1.28 -1.64 -16.51
C ASN A 194 0.02 -0.78 -16.28
N ASN A 195 -0.73 -1.04 -15.20
CA ASN A 195 -1.94 -0.30 -14.87
C ASN A 195 -1.68 1.16 -14.48
N TYR A 196 -0.48 1.48 -14.00
CA TYR A 196 -0.15 2.81 -13.48
C TYR A 196 1.20 3.38 -13.96
N SER A 197 2.09 2.58 -14.55
CA SER A 197 3.41 3.02 -15.01
C SER A 197 3.37 4.06 -16.15
N HIS A 198 2.34 4.01 -16.99
CA HIS A 198 2.14 4.91 -18.12
C HIS A 198 1.56 6.28 -17.74
N ILE A 199 1.24 6.49 -16.45
CA ILE A 199 0.66 7.74 -15.96
C ILE A 199 1.77 8.78 -15.86
N HIS A 200 1.71 9.78 -16.74
CA HIS A 200 2.60 10.93 -16.71
C HIS A 200 1.86 12.17 -16.25
N HIS A 201 2.45 12.86 -15.28
CA HIS A 201 1.93 14.11 -14.74
C HIS A 201 2.81 15.27 -15.18
N PRO A 202 2.23 16.45 -15.45
CA PRO A 202 3.03 17.63 -15.80
C PRO A 202 3.94 18.05 -14.63
N PRO A 203 5.14 18.60 -14.91
CA PRO A 203 6.05 19.12 -13.90
C PRO A 203 5.34 20.10 -12.95
N GLY A 204 5.62 19.99 -11.65
CA GLY A 204 5.03 20.87 -10.62
C GLY A 204 3.59 20.56 -10.22
N SER A 205 2.93 19.57 -10.85
CA SER A 205 1.58 19.16 -10.44
C SER A 205 1.59 18.34 -9.15
N GLN A 206 0.48 18.44 -8.39
CA GLN A 206 0.29 17.62 -7.18
C GLN A 206 0.30 16.12 -7.49
N GLY A 207 -0.19 15.71 -8.66
CA GLY A 207 -0.17 14.32 -9.10
C GLY A 207 1.26 13.77 -9.23
N LEU A 208 2.19 14.56 -9.79
CA LEU A 208 3.60 14.19 -9.89
C LEU A 208 4.25 14.03 -8.51
N ALA A 209 3.95 14.94 -7.58
CA ALA A 209 4.46 14.87 -6.21
C ALA A 209 3.97 13.63 -5.46
N MET A 210 2.76 13.15 -5.75
CA MET A 210 2.18 11.94 -5.14
C MET A 210 2.55 10.65 -5.89
N PHE A 211 3.08 10.72 -7.11
CA PHE A 211 3.37 9.53 -7.91
C PHE A 211 4.36 8.55 -7.27
N PRO A 212 5.41 8.98 -6.54
CA PRO A 212 6.27 8.06 -5.79
C PRO A 212 5.50 7.17 -4.81
N LEU A 213 4.42 7.67 -4.20
CA LEU A 213 3.55 6.89 -3.32
C LEU A 213 2.89 5.73 -4.07
N ILE A 214 2.42 5.97 -5.30
CA ILE A 214 1.78 4.94 -6.15
C ILE A 214 2.77 3.84 -6.49
N THR A 215 3.96 4.22 -6.94
CA THR A 215 5.01 3.26 -7.34
C THR A 215 5.45 2.41 -6.16
N ARG A 216 5.74 3.03 -5.00
CA ARG A 216 6.18 2.31 -3.80
C ARG A 216 5.07 1.45 -3.18
N PHE A 217 3.83 1.91 -3.21
CA PHE A 217 2.71 1.07 -2.79
C PHE A 217 2.55 -0.16 -3.69
N GLY A 218 2.65 0.00 -5.01
CA GLY A 218 2.61 -1.13 -5.94
C GLY A 218 3.77 -2.11 -5.78
N GLU A 219 4.97 -1.63 -5.49
CA GLU A 219 6.11 -2.49 -5.11
C GLU A 219 5.84 -3.26 -3.81
N LEU A 220 5.33 -2.58 -2.78
CA LEU A 220 5.00 -3.22 -1.50
C LEU A 220 3.91 -4.29 -1.65
N VAL A 221 2.82 -3.98 -2.36
CA VAL A 221 1.74 -4.95 -2.62
C VAL A 221 2.29 -6.19 -3.34
N ARG A 222 3.16 -6.00 -4.34
CA ARG A 222 3.78 -7.11 -5.07
C ARG A 222 4.69 -7.96 -4.18
N LYS A 223 5.39 -7.35 -3.23
CA LYS A 223 6.22 -8.06 -2.23
C LYS A 223 5.37 -8.81 -1.21
N LEU A 224 4.31 -8.20 -0.68
CA LEU A 224 3.38 -8.84 0.26
C LEU A 224 2.69 -10.07 -0.35
N TRP A 225 2.34 -9.98 -1.64
CA TRP A 225 1.68 -11.06 -2.37
C TRP A 225 2.65 -11.99 -3.12
N ASN A 226 3.96 -11.89 -2.84
CA ASN A 226 4.98 -12.75 -3.42
C ASN A 226 4.87 -14.18 -2.85
N PRO A 227 4.57 -15.21 -3.67
CA PRO A 227 4.52 -16.61 -3.22
C PRO A 227 5.88 -17.29 -2.99
N ARG A 228 6.98 -16.63 -3.37
CA ARG A 228 8.36 -17.17 -3.35
C ARG A 228 9.29 -16.18 -2.62
N ASN A 229 8.87 -15.70 -1.46
CA ASN A 229 9.65 -14.75 -0.70
C ASN A 229 10.79 -15.48 0.04
N PHE A 230 11.91 -14.80 0.27
CA PHE A 230 13.01 -15.40 1.03
C PHE A 230 12.73 -15.43 2.54
N LYS A 231 11.95 -14.46 3.03
CA LYS A 231 11.52 -14.32 4.42
C LYS A 231 10.00 -14.22 4.48
N ALA A 232 9.40 -14.66 5.59
CA ALA A 232 7.95 -14.55 5.82
C ALA A 232 7.51 -13.17 6.37
N HIS A 233 8.31 -12.12 6.13
CA HIS A 233 8.02 -10.73 6.46
C HIS A 233 8.58 -9.81 5.38
N VAL A 234 8.08 -8.57 5.31
CA VAL A 234 8.51 -7.54 4.36
C VAL A 234 8.76 -6.24 5.10
N SER A 235 9.85 -5.54 4.79
CA SER A 235 10.11 -4.21 5.34
C SER A 235 9.41 -3.12 4.51
N PRO A 236 8.51 -2.31 5.09
CA PRO A 236 7.84 -1.23 4.37
C PRO A 236 8.69 0.05 4.24
N HIS A 237 10.00 -0.01 4.48
CA HIS A 237 10.85 1.17 4.60
C HIS A 237 10.77 2.14 3.40
N GLU A 238 10.88 1.65 2.16
CA GLU A 238 10.76 2.51 0.96
C GLU A 238 9.36 3.14 0.83
N MET A 239 8.31 2.42 1.22
CA MET A 239 6.95 2.95 1.27
C MET A 239 6.81 4.05 2.33
N LEU A 240 7.37 3.84 3.52
CA LEU A 240 7.35 4.82 4.60
C LEU A 240 8.13 6.09 4.24
N GLN A 241 9.29 5.97 3.58
CA GLN A 241 10.01 7.13 3.05
C GLN A 241 9.17 7.91 2.04
N ALA A 242 8.46 7.22 1.14
CA ALA A 242 7.55 7.87 0.20
C ALA A 242 6.39 8.57 0.92
N VAL A 243 5.80 7.94 1.94
CA VAL A 243 4.77 8.55 2.80
C VAL A 243 5.28 9.83 3.47
N VAL A 244 6.47 9.79 4.08
CA VAL A 244 7.09 10.96 4.74
C VAL A 244 7.33 12.09 3.73
N SER A 245 7.87 11.75 2.56
CA SER A 245 8.19 12.73 1.51
C SER A 245 6.93 13.38 0.93
N CYS A 246 5.96 12.56 0.49
CA CYS A 246 4.70 13.03 -0.09
C CYS A 246 3.83 13.78 0.92
N SER A 247 3.86 13.40 2.19
CA SER A 247 3.09 14.07 3.25
C SER A 247 3.77 15.32 3.83
N LYS A 248 4.93 15.72 3.31
CA LYS A 248 5.74 16.83 3.83
C LYS A 248 6.06 16.67 5.32
N LYS A 249 6.47 15.47 5.72
CA LYS A 249 6.83 15.08 7.11
C LYS A 249 5.68 15.09 8.11
N ARG A 250 4.42 15.12 7.65
CA ARG A 250 3.24 15.00 8.53
C ARG A 250 3.14 13.60 9.15
N PHE A 251 3.40 12.55 8.37
CA PHE A 251 3.38 11.17 8.85
C PHE A 251 4.81 10.65 8.91
N GLN A 252 5.38 10.63 10.11
CA GLN A 252 6.72 10.11 10.36
C GLN A 252 6.63 8.66 10.84
N PHE A 253 7.68 7.87 10.62
CA PHE A 253 7.79 6.51 11.18
C PHE A 253 8.55 6.50 12.52
N THR A 254 9.05 7.64 12.97
CA THR A 254 9.69 7.87 14.27
C THR A 254 8.70 8.22 15.37
N VAL A 255 7.54 8.78 15.00
CA VAL A 255 6.46 9.19 15.91
C VAL A 255 5.18 8.53 15.43
N GLN A 256 4.47 7.86 16.35
CA GLN A 256 3.23 7.20 16.03
C GLN A 256 2.17 8.22 15.61
N GLY A 257 1.48 7.93 14.51
CA GLY A 257 0.36 8.71 14.01
C GLY A 257 -0.96 7.99 14.24
N ASP A 258 -2.02 8.61 13.73
CA ASP A 258 -3.37 8.06 13.78
C ASP A 258 -3.70 7.32 12.47
N ALA A 259 -4.15 6.07 12.59
CA ALA A 259 -4.50 5.23 11.45
C ALA A 259 -5.60 5.83 10.55
N ILE A 260 -6.60 6.56 11.10
CA ILE A 260 -7.65 7.16 10.25
C ILE A 260 -7.09 8.34 9.44
N GLN A 261 -6.16 9.09 10.02
CA GLN A 261 -5.57 10.25 9.37
C GLN A 261 -4.69 9.82 8.19
N ILE A 262 -3.88 8.78 8.38
CA ILE A 262 -3.07 8.25 7.27
C ILE A 262 -3.93 7.55 6.23
N LEU A 263 -4.97 6.79 6.61
CA LEU A 263 -5.91 6.18 5.67
C LEU A 263 -6.59 7.25 4.79
N SER A 264 -7.18 8.26 5.42
CA SER A 264 -7.83 9.38 4.73
C SER A 264 -6.87 10.11 3.79
N TRP A 265 -5.66 10.42 4.26
CA TRP A 265 -4.65 11.07 3.43
C TRP A 265 -4.18 10.17 2.29
N MET A 266 -3.97 8.89 2.53
CA MET A 266 -3.44 7.94 1.55
C MET A 266 -4.45 7.67 0.43
N LEU A 267 -5.74 7.48 0.75
CA LEU A 267 -6.79 7.33 -0.26
C LEU A 267 -6.89 8.59 -1.16
N ASN A 268 -6.87 9.79 -0.55
CA ASN A 268 -6.90 11.04 -1.30
C ASN A 268 -5.64 11.25 -2.14
N SER A 269 -4.46 10.98 -1.58
CA SER A 269 -3.17 11.12 -2.27
C SER A 269 -3.04 10.12 -3.42
N MET A 270 -3.53 8.90 -3.23
CA MET A 270 -3.59 7.90 -4.29
C MET A 270 -4.57 8.30 -5.40
N HIS A 271 -5.72 8.86 -5.04
CA HIS A 271 -6.64 9.42 -6.02
C HIS A 271 -5.98 10.53 -6.85
N LEU A 272 -5.28 11.47 -6.21
CA LEU A 272 -4.56 12.54 -6.92
C LEU A 272 -3.42 12.01 -7.80
N GLY A 273 -2.66 11.02 -7.32
CA GLY A 273 -1.56 10.39 -8.07
C GLY A 273 -2.02 9.55 -9.27
N LEU A 274 -3.23 8.99 -9.23
CA LEU A 274 -3.79 8.17 -10.31
C LEU A 274 -4.70 8.95 -11.27
N LYS A 275 -5.14 10.16 -10.89
CA LYS A 275 -6.02 10.98 -11.70
C LYS A 275 -5.28 11.53 -12.92
N THR A 276 -5.87 11.37 -14.10
CA THR A 276 -5.33 11.96 -15.34
C THR A 276 -6.40 12.80 -16.03
N PRO A 277 -6.04 13.72 -16.95
CA PRO A 277 -7.02 14.49 -17.72
C PRO A 277 -8.03 13.60 -18.45
N LYS A 278 -7.57 12.42 -18.92
CA LYS A 278 -8.40 11.41 -19.59
C LYS A 278 -9.20 10.54 -18.62
N ARG A 279 -8.66 10.22 -17.43
CA ARG A 279 -9.31 9.35 -16.42
C ARG A 279 -9.62 10.13 -15.15
N ARG A 280 -10.85 10.66 -15.07
CA ARG A 280 -11.36 11.39 -13.88
C ARG A 280 -11.70 10.47 -12.71
N THR A 281 -12.14 9.24 -12.98
CA THR A 281 -12.45 8.24 -11.95
C THR A 281 -11.32 7.24 -11.78
N THR A 282 -10.73 7.19 -10.59
CA THR A 282 -9.64 6.27 -10.26
C THR A 282 -10.17 4.98 -9.61
N ILE A 283 -9.31 3.97 -9.47
CA ILE A 283 -9.66 2.73 -8.75
C ILE A 283 -10.13 3.02 -7.32
N ILE A 284 -9.53 4.01 -6.65
CA ILE A 284 -9.92 4.44 -5.31
C ILE A 284 -11.40 4.88 -5.28
N ASN A 285 -11.80 5.77 -6.19
CA ASN A 285 -13.19 6.23 -6.23
C ASN A 285 -14.15 5.12 -6.65
N ARG A 286 -13.72 4.15 -7.45
CA ARG A 286 -14.57 3.00 -7.82
C ARG A 286 -14.77 2.02 -6.67
N CYS A 287 -13.77 1.89 -5.79
CA CYS A 287 -13.84 0.95 -4.66
C CYS A 287 -14.56 1.56 -3.46
N PHE A 288 -14.24 2.81 -3.09
CA PHE A 288 -14.60 3.37 -1.78
C PHE A 288 -15.57 4.54 -1.82
N ARG A 289 -15.81 5.15 -2.99
CA ARG A 289 -16.64 6.36 -3.05
C ARG A 289 -18.11 6.02 -2.96
N GLY A 290 -18.73 6.41 -1.86
CA GLY A 290 -20.19 6.48 -1.71
C GLY A 290 -20.69 7.91 -1.84
N THR A 291 -22.01 8.06 -1.82
CA THR A 291 -22.71 9.36 -1.79
C THR A 291 -23.76 9.34 -0.69
N MET A 292 -23.92 10.48 -0.03
CA MET A 292 -24.95 10.68 0.99
C MET A 292 -25.59 12.05 0.84
N ASN A 293 -26.86 12.16 1.22
CA ASN A 293 -27.55 13.42 1.39
C ASN A 293 -27.39 13.89 2.84
N ILE A 294 -27.01 15.15 3.00
CA ILE A 294 -26.90 15.81 4.30
C ILE A 294 -27.98 16.88 4.35
N SER A 295 -29.01 16.65 5.17
CA SER A 295 -30.02 17.64 5.47
C SER A 295 -29.57 18.46 6.68
N SER A 296 -29.31 19.75 6.50
CA SER A 296 -28.89 20.67 7.56
C SER A 296 -30.02 21.66 7.84
N GLN A 297 -30.42 21.77 9.10
CA GLN A 297 -31.46 22.69 9.56
C GLN A 297 -30.96 23.47 10.78
N LYS A 298 -31.04 24.80 10.76
CA LYS A 298 -30.72 25.61 11.94
C LYS A 298 -31.77 25.38 13.02
N ILE A 299 -31.32 25.16 14.25
CA ILE A 299 -32.18 25.00 15.42
C ILE A 299 -32.52 26.41 15.92
N LEU A 300 -33.81 26.63 16.16
CA LEU A 300 -34.30 27.87 16.74
C LEU A 300 -33.84 27.98 18.20
N PRO A 301 -33.43 29.17 18.68
CA PRO A 301 -33.15 29.39 20.10
C PRO A 301 -34.33 28.93 20.98
N VAL A 302 -34.05 28.44 22.19
CA VAL A 302 -35.10 27.93 23.09
C VAL A 302 -35.91 29.09 23.72
N GLU A 303 -35.35 30.30 23.75
CA GLU A 303 -35.87 31.46 24.49
C GLU A 303 -36.83 32.38 23.69
N ILE A 304 -37.30 31.95 22.52
CA ILE A 304 -38.24 32.74 21.69
C ILE A 304 -39.70 32.36 21.92
N ASP A 305 -40.57 33.37 21.90
CA ASP A 305 -42.02 33.22 22.03
C ASP A 305 -42.63 32.37 20.89
N ASP A 306 -43.72 31.66 21.16
CA ASP A 306 -44.30 30.68 20.22
C ASP A 306 -44.72 31.31 18.88
N LYS A 307 -45.12 32.58 18.90
CA LYS A 307 -45.49 33.35 17.71
C LYS A 307 -44.27 33.67 16.84
N GLU A 308 -43.16 34.05 17.45
CA GLU A 308 -41.91 34.33 16.74
C GLU A 308 -41.24 33.03 16.26
N ARG A 309 -41.37 31.94 17.02
CA ARG A 309 -40.93 30.59 16.61
C ARG A 309 -41.61 30.13 15.32
N ARG A 310 -42.93 30.33 15.21
CA ARG A 310 -43.68 30.02 13.97
C ARG A 310 -43.21 30.89 12.79
N ARG A 311 -42.98 32.20 13.02
CA ARG A 311 -42.50 33.11 11.97
C ARG A 311 -41.10 32.74 11.47
N LEU A 312 -40.16 32.51 12.39
CA LEU A 312 -38.79 32.15 12.07
C LEU A 312 -38.70 30.77 11.42
N SER A 313 -39.53 29.79 11.83
CA SER A 313 -39.58 28.46 11.18
C SER A 313 -39.99 28.49 9.71
N GLN A 314 -40.72 29.52 9.30
CA GLN A 314 -41.14 29.72 7.90
C GLN A 314 -40.10 30.47 7.07
N THR A 315 -39.06 31.03 7.71
CA THR A 315 -38.00 31.75 7.02
C THR A 315 -37.04 30.75 6.36
N GLU A 316 -36.55 31.06 5.15
CA GLU A 316 -35.64 30.19 4.38
C GLU A 316 -34.35 29.79 5.13
N GLU A 317 -33.98 30.54 6.17
CA GLU A 317 -32.84 30.26 7.02
C GLU A 317 -33.01 29.03 7.93
N TYR A 318 -34.25 28.76 8.36
CA TYR A 318 -34.58 27.64 9.27
C TYR A 318 -35.22 26.44 8.53
N GLN A 319 -35.32 26.54 7.21
CA GLN A 319 -35.71 25.44 6.33
C GLN A 319 -34.56 24.44 6.16
N PRO A 320 -34.85 23.14 6.05
CA PRO A 320 -33.83 22.13 5.85
C PRO A 320 -33.21 22.27 4.46
N ARG A 321 -31.89 22.46 4.40
CA ARG A 321 -31.11 22.44 3.16
C ARG A 321 -30.54 21.05 2.95
N VAL A 322 -30.77 20.47 1.78
CA VAL A 322 -30.26 19.15 1.42
C VAL A 322 -29.11 19.31 0.43
N GLU A 323 -27.94 18.81 0.80
CA GLU A 323 -26.76 18.79 -0.06
C GLU A 323 -26.29 17.35 -0.27
N GLU A 324 -25.98 16.99 -1.51
CA GLU A 324 -25.37 15.71 -1.83
C GLU A 324 -23.85 15.80 -1.64
N SER A 325 -23.28 14.90 -0.82
CA SER A 325 -21.86 14.89 -0.49
C SER A 325 -21.25 13.50 -0.73
N PRO A 326 -20.11 13.39 -1.44
CA PRO A 326 -19.38 12.15 -1.57
C PRO A 326 -18.58 11.82 -0.31
N PHE A 327 -18.46 10.54 0.02
CA PHE A 327 -17.64 10.06 1.14
C PHE A 327 -16.72 8.91 0.72
N LEU A 328 -15.61 8.75 1.44
CA LEU A 328 -14.71 7.58 1.32
C LEU A 328 -14.85 6.62 2.50
N TYR A 329 -15.32 7.12 3.64
CA TYR A 329 -15.58 6.36 4.85
C TYR A 329 -16.71 7.03 5.64
N LEU A 330 -17.42 6.24 6.45
CA LEU A 330 -18.47 6.71 7.35
C LEU A 330 -17.94 6.79 8.78
N THR A 331 -18.14 7.93 9.43
CA THR A 331 -17.75 8.11 10.84
C THR A 331 -18.91 7.74 11.75
N CYS A 332 -18.72 6.66 12.51
CA CYS A 332 -19.59 6.17 13.56
C CYS A 332 -19.18 6.82 14.89
N ASP A 333 -20.08 7.61 15.47
CA ASP A 333 -19.84 8.27 16.75
C ASP A 333 -20.22 7.31 17.87
N LEU A 334 -19.26 6.95 18.73
CA LEU A 334 -19.52 6.09 19.86
C LEU A 334 -20.26 6.87 20.97
N PRO A 335 -21.20 6.24 21.69
CA PRO A 335 -21.82 6.87 22.86
C PRO A 335 -20.76 7.17 23.92
N GLN A 336 -20.96 8.24 24.69
CA GLN A 336 -20.04 8.56 25.79
C GLN A 336 -20.05 7.42 26.81
N PRO A 337 -18.87 7.00 27.32
CA PRO A 337 -18.83 5.99 28.35
C PRO A 337 -19.55 6.50 29.60
N PRO A 338 -20.26 5.62 30.34
CA PRO A 338 -20.92 6.03 31.58
C PRO A 338 -19.90 6.62 32.56
N LEU A 339 -20.20 7.81 33.07
CA LEU A 339 -19.33 8.57 33.98
C LEU A 339 -19.14 7.89 35.35
N PHE A 340 -20.09 7.04 35.74
CA PHE A 340 -20.11 6.36 37.03
C PHE A 340 -19.73 4.89 36.87
N LYS A 341 -18.76 4.45 37.67
CA LYS A 341 -18.44 3.03 37.82
C LYS A 341 -19.47 2.41 38.75
N ASP A 342 -19.97 1.23 38.39
CA ASP A 342 -20.94 0.49 39.19
C ASP A 342 -20.38 0.18 40.61
N GLU A 343 -21.24 -0.02 41.61
CA GLU A 343 -20.87 -0.23 43.03
C GLU A 343 -19.87 -1.39 43.24
N LYS A 344 -19.77 -2.29 42.25
CA LYS A 344 -18.88 -3.47 42.28
C LYS A 344 -17.45 -3.22 41.80
N LYS A 345 -17.07 -2.01 41.38
CA LYS A 345 -15.72 -1.69 40.84
C LYS A 345 -15.24 -2.59 39.68
N GLU A 346 -16.09 -3.43 39.11
CA GLU A 346 -15.79 -4.09 37.85
C GLU A 346 -15.89 -3.03 36.75
N ASN A 347 -14.81 -2.80 36.02
CA ASN A 347 -14.83 -1.94 34.84
C ASN A 347 -15.73 -2.61 33.80
N ILE A 348 -17.03 -2.36 33.83
CA ILE A 348 -17.94 -2.79 32.77
C ILE A 348 -17.53 -2.04 31.52
N ILE A 349 -16.88 -2.75 30.60
CA ILE A 349 -16.54 -2.20 29.29
C ILE A 349 -17.88 -1.97 28.57
N PRO A 350 -18.24 -0.72 28.23
CA PRO A 350 -19.53 -0.44 27.60
C PRO A 350 -19.60 -1.12 26.24
N GLN A 351 -20.80 -1.58 25.87
CA GLN A 351 -21.04 -2.24 24.58
C GLN A 351 -22.13 -1.51 23.80
N VAL A 352 -21.97 -1.43 22.48
CA VAL A 352 -22.96 -0.84 21.58
C VAL A 352 -23.10 -1.70 20.33
N SER A 353 -24.33 -1.87 19.83
CA SER A 353 -24.56 -2.57 18.57
C SER A 353 -24.20 -1.67 17.38
N LEU A 354 -23.59 -2.24 16.35
CA LEU A 354 -23.25 -1.52 15.11
C LEU A 354 -24.49 -0.87 14.46
N TYR A 355 -25.64 -1.54 14.49
CA TYR A 355 -26.89 -1.03 13.92
C TYR A 355 -27.35 0.27 14.58
N VAL A 356 -27.06 0.46 15.87
CA VAL A 356 -27.34 1.71 16.59
C VAL A 356 -26.41 2.83 16.10
N LEU A 357 -25.16 2.51 15.78
CA LEU A 357 -24.24 3.50 15.20
C LEU A 357 -24.62 3.87 13.76
N LEU A 358 -25.13 2.90 13.00
CA LEU A 358 -25.58 3.08 11.62
C LEU A 358 -26.92 3.82 11.50
N SER A 359 -27.75 3.83 12.55
CA SER A 359 -29.00 4.61 12.58
C SER A 359 -28.77 6.10 12.33
N LYS A 360 -27.56 6.62 12.56
CA LYS A 360 -27.16 7.98 12.15
C LYS A 360 -27.39 8.26 10.65
N PHE A 361 -27.35 7.24 9.81
CA PHE A 361 -27.40 7.35 8.34
C PHE A 361 -28.77 6.97 7.74
N ASP A 362 -29.81 6.84 8.57
CA ASP A 362 -31.17 6.47 8.18
C ASP A 362 -32.04 7.64 7.65
N GLY A 363 -31.50 8.86 7.65
CA GLY A 363 -32.21 10.11 7.32
C GLY A 363 -33.25 10.60 8.31
N LYS A 364 -33.52 9.85 9.39
CA LYS A 364 -34.45 10.19 10.47
C LYS A 364 -33.71 10.76 11.67
N SER A 365 -32.61 10.12 12.06
CA SER A 365 -31.79 10.46 13.20
C SER A 365 -31.09 11.82 12.98
N GLY A 366 -31.50 12.81 13.77
CA GLY A 366 -30.88 14.14 13.75
C GLY A 366 -29.72 14.21 14.73
N LYS A 367 -28.57 14.72 14.28
CA LYS A 367 -27.43 15.03 15.14
C LYS A 367 -27.26 16.53 15.28
N GLU A 368 -27.21 16.99 16.51
CA GLU A 368 -26.97 18.40 16.82
C GLU A 368 -25.47 18.71 16.70
N TYR A 369 -25.18 19.78 15.97
CA TYR A 369 -23.86 20.38 15.84
C TYR A 369 -23.94 21.79 16.37
N GLN A 370 -23.31 22.02 17.53
CA GLN A 370 -23.17 23.36 18.08
C GLN A 370 -21.89 24.00 17.53
N THR A 371 -22.07 25.14 16.87
CA THR A 371 -20.98 26.06 16.52
C THR A 371 -20.98 27.25 17.49
N TYR A 372 -19.96 28.11 17.43
CA TYR A 372 -19.85 29.27 18.31
C TYR A 372 -21.04 30.24 18.27
N LYS A 373 -21.89 30.19 17.23
CA LYS A 373 -23.00 31.12 17.03
C LYS A 373 -24.34 30.44 16.78
N GLU A 374 -24.35 29.17 16.37
CA GLU A 374 -25.55 28.51 15.85
C GLU A 374 -25.56 27.02 16.20
N SER A 375 -26.73 26.51 16.55
CA SER A 375 -27.00 25.08 16.69
C SER A 375 -27.63 24.58 15.40
N ILE A 376 -27.04 23.56 14.76
CA ILE A 376 -27.50 23.02 13.49
C ILE A 376 -27.84 21.55 13.68
N LEU A 377 -29.05 21.15 13.34
CA LEU A 377 -29.46 19.75 13.26
C LEU A 377 -29.07 19.20 11.89
N LYS A 378 -28.23 18.17 11.85
CA LYS A 378 -27.86 17.47 10.62
C LYS A 378 -28.43 16.06 10.60
N LYS A 379 -29.10 15.70 9.51
CA LYS A 379 -29.53 14.32 9.20
C LYS A 379 -28.74 13.80 8.02
N PHE A 380 -28.31 12.55 8.09
CA PHE A 380 -27.52 11.91 7.05
C PHE A 380 -28.32 10.76 6.46
N GLN A 381 -28.35 10.65 5.14
CA GLN A 381 -29.03 9.57 4.43
C GLN A 381 -28.11 9.03 3.33
N LEU A 382 -27.90 7.72 3.26
CA LEU A 382 -27.10 7.12 2.19
C LEU A 382 -27.86 7.12 0.85
N THR A 383 -27.21 7.62 -0.20
CA THR A 383 -27.77 7.64 -1.57
C THR A 383 -26.97 6.78 -2.55
N GLY A 384 -25.73 6.41 -2.22
CA GLY A 384 -24.90 5.56 -3.06
C GLY A 384 -23.92 4.78 -2.22
N LEU A 385 -23.92 3.46 -2.42
CA LEU A 385 -23.10 2.54 -1.67
C LEU A 385 -21.84 2.14 -2.45
N PRO A 386 -20.65 2.22 -1.83
CA PRO A 386 -19.42 1.78 -2.46
C PRO A 386 -19.29 0.25 -2.41
N PRO A 387 -18.64 -0.40 -3.40
CA PRO A 387 -18.29 -1.81 -3.33
C PRO A 387 -17.55 -2.21 -2.04
N TYR A 388 -16.67 -1.32 -1.55
CA TYR A 388 -16.00 -1.45 -0.26
C TYR A 388 -16.37 -0.29 0.64
N LEU A 389 -17.07 -0.57 1.74
CA LEU A 389 -17.50 0.40 2.73
C LEU A 389 -16.51 0.45 3.89
N ILE A 390 -15.97 1.63 4.17
CA ILE A 390 -15.10 1.85 5.33
C ILE A 390 -15.92 2.48 6.45
N LEU A 391 -15.95 1.86 7.63
CA LEU A 391 -16.53 2.41 8.85
C LEU A 391 -15.42 2.81 9.81
N TYR A 392 -15.47 4.03 10.31
CA TYR A 392 -14.53 4.58 11.26
C TYR A 392 -15.25 4.83 12.60
N HIS A 393 -14.84 4.13 13.65
CA HIS A 393 -15.33 4.34 15.00
C HIS A 393 -14.53 5.45 15.67
N LYS A 394 -15.17 6.60 15.92
CA LYS A 394 -14.50 7.75 16.52
C LYS A 394 -14.22 7.49 18.01
N ARG A 395 -13.06 6.90 18.29
CA ARG A 395 -12.61 6.56 19.66
C ARG A 395 -11.88 7.69 20.35
N PHE A 396 -11.13 8.50 19.61
CA PHE A 396 -10.33 9.57 20.21
C PHE A 396 -11.08 10.90 20.19
N THR A 397 -11.24 11.47 21.38
CA THR A 397 -11.80 12.82 21.56
C THR A 397 -10.83 13.65 22.38
N LYS A 398 -10.44 14.80 21.83
CA LYS A 398 -9.60 15.74 22.55
C LYS A 398 -10.46 16.58 23.49
N ASN A 399 -10.24 16.43 24.79
CA ASN A 399 -10.78 17.30 25.81
C ASN A 399 -9.84 18.51 26.00
N THR A 400 -10.18 19.45 26.88
CA THR A 400 -9.36 20.65 27.15
C THR A 400 -7.94 20.31 27.60
N PHE A 401 -7.75 19.17 28.28
CA PHE A 401 -6.49 18.82 28.95
C PHE A 401 -5.73 17.67 28.27
N TYR A 402 -6.42 16.62 27.83
CA TYR A 402 -5.80 15.42 27.25
C TYR A 402 -6.70 14.79 26.18
N VAL A 403 -6.15 13.84 25.42
CA VAL A 403 -6.92 13.01 24.50
C VAL A 403 -7.49 11.83 25.28
N GLU A 404 -8.78 11.62 25.18
CA GLU A 404 -9.49 10.51 25.81
C GLU A 404 -9.82 9.46 24.74
N LYS A 405 -9.58 8.19 25.07
CA LYS A 405 -10.02 7.05 24.26
C LYS A 405 -11.35 6.52 24.80
N ASN A 406 -12.32 6.37 23.92
CA ASN A 406 -13.57 5.70 24.21
C ASN A 406 -13.36 4.16 24.14
N PRO A 407 -13.49 3.43 25.27
CA PRO A 407 -13.26 2.00 25.34
C PRO A 407 -14.47 1.16 24.91
N THR A 408 -15.55 1.78 24.44
CA THR A 408 -16.80 1.07 24.08
C THR A 408 -16.55 0.01 23.01
N ILE A 409 -16.92 -1.23 23.30
CA ILE A 409 -16.86 -2.34 22.34
C ILE A 409 -18.06 -2.27 21.42
N VAL A 410 -17.81 -2.43 20.13
CA VAL A 410 -18.86 -2.43 19.11
C VAL A 410 -19.18 -3.87 18.79
N ASN A 411 -20.43 -4.26 18.98
CA ASN A 411 -20.95 -5.56 18.60
C ASN A 411 -21.42 -5.49 17.14
N PHE A 412 -20.72 -6.16 16.24
CA PHE A 412 -20.99 -6.19 14.81
C PHE A 412 -21.01 -7.63 14.28
N PRO A 413 -21.90 -7.97 13.34
CA PRO A 413 -21.82 -9.25 12.66
C PRO A 413 -20.68 -9.22 11.63
N VAL A 414 -19.93 -10.32 11.51
CA VAL A 414 -18.79 -10.44 10.59
C VAL A 414 -19.24 -10.63 9.14
N LYS A 415 -20.46 -11.15 8.93
CA LYS A 415 -21.04 -11.41 7.61
C LYS A 415 -22.49 -10.95 7.57
N ASN A 416 -23.00 -10.73 6.36
CA ASN A 416 -24.40 -10.43 6.07
C ASN A 416 -24.93 -9.16 6.76
N ILE A 417 -24.16 -8.07 6.76
CA ILE A 417 -24.69 -6.76 7.15
C ILE A 417 -25.57 -6.25 6.02
N ASP A 418 -26.86 -6.17 6.29
CA ASP A 418 -27.81 -5.53 5.40
C ASP A 418 -27.88 -4.02 5.69
N LEU A 419 -27.67 -3.20 4.65
CA LEU A 419 -27.78 -1.75 4.71
C LEU A 419 -29.08 -1.20 4.09
N THR A 420 -30.01 -2.07 3.69
CA THR A 420 -31.25 -1.70 2.98
C THR A 420 -32.05 -0.63 3.71
N GLU A 421 -32.16 -0.72 5.03
CA GLU A 421 -32.95 0.22 5.84
C GLU A 421 -32.38 1.65 5.87
N TYR A 422 -31.10 1.83 5.53
CA TYR A 422 -30.42 3.13 5.54
C TYR A 422 -30.41 3.81 4.16
N LEU A 423 -31.04 3.21 3.16
CA LEU A 423 -31.08 3.72 1.78
C LEU A 423 -32.41 4.40 1.48
N THR A 424 -32.39 5.36 0.55
CA THR A 424 -33.61 5.93 -0.02
C THR A 424 -34.32 4.91 -0.94
N GLU A 425 -35.64 5.03 -1.09
CA GLU A 425 -36.45 4.15 -1.95
C GLU A 425 -35.94 4.09 -3.41
N GLU A 426 -35.43 5.22 -3.92
CA GLU A 426 -34.81 5.33 -5.24
C GLU A 426 -33.52 4.49 -5.41
N VAL A 427 -32.86 4.20 -4.30
CA VAL A 427 -31.56 3.51 -4.27
C VAL A 427 -31.77 2.04 -3.92
N LYS A 428 -32.76 1.71 -3.08
CA LYS A 428 -33.24 0.34 -2.87
C LYS A 428 -33.61 -0.33 -4.19
N SER A 429 -34.26 0.40 -5.10
CA SER A 429 -34.61 -0.10 -6.42
C SER A 429 -33.41 -0.30 -7.36
N LYS A 430 -32.26 0.32 -7.10
CA LYS A 430 -30.99 0.12 -7.84
C LYS A 430 -30.08 -0.94 -7.22
N HIS A 431 -30.21 -1.19 -5.93
CA HIS A 431 -29.41 -2.14 -5.15
C HIS A 431 -30.35 -3.11 -4.41
N PRO A 432 -30.81 -4.19 -5.07
CA PRO A 432 -31.80 -5.09 -4.48
C PRO A 432 -31.27 -5.87 -3.27
N GLU A 433 -29.95 -6.03 -3.12
CA GLU A 433 -29.31 -6.73 -1.99
C GLU A 433 -27.98 -6.06 -1.59
N PRO A 434 -28.00 -4.96 -0.82
CA PRO A 434 -26.80 -4.26 -0.33
C PRO A 434 -26.20 -4.97 0.89
N VAL A 435 -25.86 -6.25 0.72
CA VAL A 435 -25.33 -7.10 1.79
C VAL A 435 -23.80 -7.06 1.80
N TYR A 436 -23.23 -6.83 2.98
CA TYR A 436 -21.81 -6.62 3.21
C TYR A 436 -21.18 -7.65 4.16
N ASP A 437 -19.95 -8.06 3.84
CA ASP A 437 -19.12 -8.91 4.68
C ASP A 437 -17.87 -8.16 5.14
N LEU A 438 -17.46 -8.36 6.39
CA LEU A 438 -16.24 -7.78 6.91
C LEU A 438 -15.03 -8.45 6.25
N VAL A 439 -14.08 -7.65 5.76
CA VAL A 439 -12.83 -8.15 5.15
C VAL A 439 -11.58 -7.69 5.89
N ALA A 440 -11.65 -6.56 6.60
CA ALA A 440 -10.56 -6.07 7.43
C ALA A 440 -11.09 -5.31 8.66
N ASN A 441 -10.43 -5.48 9.79
CA ASN A 441 -10.72 -4.77 11.03
C ASN A 441 -9.41 -4.30 11.69
N ILE A 442 -9.16 -3.00 11.68
CA ILE A 442 -8.03 -2.36 12.36
C ILE A 442 -8.47 -2.04 13.79
N VAL A 443 -7.62 -2.42 14.74
CA VAL A 443 -7.83 -2.24 16.18
C VAL A 443 -6.71 -1.38 16.74
N HIS A 444 -7.05 -0.56 17.73
CA HIS A 444 -6.09 0.17 18.53
C HIS A 444 -6.21 -0.27 19.99
N ASP A 445 -5.16 -0.85 20.55
CA ASP A 445 -5.09 -1.28 21.95
C ASP A 445 -4.23 -0.31 22.76
N GLY A 446 -4.58 -0.10 24.03
CA GLY A 446 -3.84 0.79 24.94
C GLY A 446 -4.28 2.26 24.88
N GLU A 447 -3.46 3.13 25.47
CA GLU A 447 -3.72 4.56 25.63
C GLU A 447 -3.52 5.36 24.33
N PRO A 448 -4.11 6.56 24.19
CA PRO A 448 -3.97 7.38 22.97
C PRO A 448 -2.55 7.72 22.52
N GLU A 449 -1.59 7.82 23.44
CA GLU A 449 -0.23 8.30 23.14
C GLU A 449 0.82 7.17 23.06
N SER A 450 0.51 6.01 23.64
CA SER A 450 1.43 4.88 23.80
C SER A 450 0.83 3.55 23.33
N GLY A 451 -0.33 3.60 22.68
CA GLY A 451 -1.06 2.43 22.21
C GLY A 451 -0.38 1.72 21.04
N THR A 452 -0.95 0.60 20.65
CA THR A 452 -0.46 -0.21 19.53
C THR A 452 -1.58 -0.50 18.55
N TYR A 453 -1.23 -0.57 17.27
CA TYR A 453 -2.17 -0.96 16.22
C TYR A 453 -1.94 -2.41 15.78
N ARG A 454 -3.04 -3.14 15.62
CA ARG A 454 -3.07 -4.44 14.95
C ARG A 454 -4.22 -4.48 13.96
N CYS A 455 -4.13 -5.37 12.97
CA CYS A 455 -5.20 -5.55 11.99
C CYS A 455 -5.61 -7.01 11.89
N HIS A 456 -6.91 -7.24 11.80
CA HIS A 456 -7.49 -8.53 11.48
C HIS A 456 -7.87 -8.53 10.00
N ILE A 457 -7.43 -9.53 9.25
CA ILE A 457 -7.65 -9.64 7.81
C ILE A 457 -8.28 -10.99 7.50
N LEU A 458 -9.34 -10.96 6.69
CA LEU A 458 -9.94 -12.16 6.13
C LEU A 458 -9.12 -12.65 4.94
N HIS A 459 -8.56 -13.85 5.04
CA HIS A 459 -7.96 -14.50 3.89
C HIS A 459 -9.06 -15.20 3.05
N LYS A 460 -9.46 -14.57 1.94
CA LYS A 460 -10.57 -15.04 1.08
C LYS A 460 -10.46 -16.50 0.64
N GLY A 461 -9.26 -16.95 0.27
CA GLY A 461 -9.04 -18.30 -0.25
C GLY A 461 -9.26 -19.40 0.80
N THR A 462 -9.07 -19.11 2.08
CA THR A 462 -9.28 -20.08 3.17
C THR A 462 -10.52 -19.79 4.00
N GLY A 463 -11.09 -18.59 3.91
CA GLY A 463 -12.17 -18.12 4.79
C GLY A 463 -11.75 -17.91 6.25
N LYS A 464 -10.45 -17.93 6.54
CA LYS A 464 -9.88 -17.80 7.90
C LYS A 464 -9.45 -16.36 8.17
N TRP A 465 -9.51 -15.96 9.44
CA TRP A 465 -9.05 -14.65 9.89
C TRP A 465 -7.64 -14.74 10.46
N TYR A 466 -6.85 -13.71 10.19
CA TYR A 466 -5.51 -13.57 10.72
C TYR A 466 -5.36 -12.21 11.38
N GLU A 467 -4.82 -12.19 12.58
CA GLU A 467 -4.34 -10.98 13.24
C GLU A 467 -2.88 -10.74 12.84
N LEU A 468 -2.59 -9.54 12.34
CA LEU A 468 -1.26 -9.06 12.02
C LEU A 468 -0.95 -7.87 12.92
N GLN A 469 0.08 -8.04 13.74
CA GLN A 469 0.69 -7.00 14.55
C GLN A 469 2.18 -6.95 14.21
N ASP A 470 2.51 -6.01 13.33
CA ASP A 470 3.85 -5.89 12.75
C ASP A 470 4.34 -7.22 12.15
N LEU A 471 5.36 -7.84 12.75
CA LEU A 471 5.95 -9.11 12.32
C LEU A 471 5.14 -10.33 12.77
N HIS A 472 4.29 -10.17 13.79
CA HIS A 472 3.52 -11.27 14.36
C HIS A 472 2.25 -11.50 13.54
N VAL A 473 2.08 -12.72 13.05
CA VAL A 473 0.91 -13.16 12.31
C VAL A 473 0.34 -14.36 13.05
N LYS A 474 -0.92 -14.28 13.47
CA LYS A 474 -1.62 -15.38 14.15
C LYS A 474 -3.01 -15.59 13.56
N GLU A 475 -3.43 -16.84 13.45
CA GLU A 475 -4.83 -17.15 13.12
C GLU A 475 -5.73 -16.76 14.30
N ILE A 476 -6.92 -16.23 14.00
CA ILE A 476 -7.90 -15.81 15.02
C ILE A 476 -9.30 -16.25 14.61
N GLU A 477 -10.12 -16.61 15.60
CA GLU A 477 -11.51 -16.99 15.36
C GLU A 477 -12.39 -15.75 15.12
N PRO A 478 -13.40 -15.83 14.23
CA PRO A 478 -14.27 -14.70 13.90
C PRO A 478 -14.96 -14.07 15.13
N GLN A 479 -15.32 -14.88 16.13
CA GLN A 479 -16.00 -14.41 17.35
C GLN A 479 -15.10 -13.51 18.22
N MET A 480 -13.77 -13.63 18.09
CA MET A 480 -12.84 -12.80 18.86
C MET A 480 -12.74 -11.38 18.29
N LEU A 481 -13.11 -11.17 17.03
CA LEU A 481 -13.05 -9.85 16.38
C LEU A 481 -13.95 -8.84 17.09
N THR A 482 -15.14 -9.26 17.50
CA THR A 482 -16.15 -8.40 18.13
C THR A 482 -15.81 -8.01 19.56
N LEU A 483 -14.86 -8.69 20.19
CA LEU A 483 -14.40 -8.39 21.56
C LEU A 483 -13.32 -7.29 21.59
N THR A 484 -12.86 -6.83 20.43
CA THR A 484 -11.77 -5.86 20.33
C THR A 484 -12.28 -4.43 20.13
N GLU A 485 -11.47 -3.46 20.52
CA GLU A 485 -11.72 -2.03 20.32
C GLU A 485 -11.55 -1.63 18.85
N SER A 486 -12.42 -2.17 18.00
CA SER A 486 -12.44 -1.97 16.56
C SER A 486 -12.42 -0.48 16.23
N TYR A 487 -11.42 -0.05 15.47
CA TYR A 487 -11.15 1.35 15.16
C TYR A 487 -11.58 1.70 13.74
N ILE A 488 -11.12 0.92 12.76
CA ILE A 488 -11.51 1.06 11.35
C ILE A 488 -11.90 -0.30 10.81
N GLN A 489 -13.06 -0.39 10.18
CA GLN A 489 -13.54 -1.60 9.54
C GLN A 489 -13.71 -1.39 8.04
N ILE A 490 -13.42 -2.42 7.26
CA ILE A 490 -13.63 -2.44 5.82
C ILE A 490 -14.54 -3.62 5.51
N TYR A 491 -15.66 -3.30 4.87
CA TYR A 491 -16.68 -4.24 4.45
C TYR A 491 -16.72 -4.32 2.93
N GLU A 492 -16.98 -5.50 2.39
CA GLU A 492 -17.13 -5.78 0.97
C GLU A 492 -18.57 -6.18 0.64
N MET A 493 -19.15 -5.60 -0.40
CA MET A 493 -20.48 -5.98 -0.88
C MET A 493 -20.42 -7.30 -1.64
N GLN A 494 -21.23 -8.29 -1.23
CA GLN A 494 -21.18 -9.69 -1.70
C GLN A 494 -21.34 -9.85 -3.22
N ASN A 495 -22.13 -8.99 -3.87
CA ASN A 495 -22.40 -9.04 -5.32
C ASN A 495 -21.73 -7.91 -6.12
N SER A 496 -20.65 -7.31 -5.60
CA SER A 496 -20.01 -6.17 -6.26
C SER A 496 -19.04 -6.57 -7.38
N VAL A 497 -19.36 -6.21 -8.63
CA VAL A 497 -18.42 -6.31 -9.76
C VAL A 497 -17.76 -4.96 -10.00
N VAL A 498 -16.55 -4.76 -9.48
CA VAL A 498 -15.76 -3.55 -9.78
C VAL A 498 -15.15 -3.70 -11.19
N LYS A 499 -15.63 -2.95 -12.17
CA LYS A 499 -15.09 -3.02 -13.56
C LYS A 499 -13.86 -2.10 -13.72
N THR A 500 -12.77 -2.60 -14.34
CA THR A 500 -11.66 -1.73 -14.77
C THR A 500 -12.03 -0.94 -16.03
N HIS A 501 -11.22 0.07 -16.36
CA HIS A 501 -11.41 0.94 -17.53
C HIS A 501 -11.46 0.16 -18.86
N ASP A 502 -10.93 -1.06 -18.91
CA ASP A 502 -10.83 -1.85 -20.15
C ASP A 502 -12.00 -2.83 -20.32
N GLY A 503 -13.11 -2.63 -19.59
CA GLY A 503 -14.30 -3.48 -19.69
C GLY A 503 -14.13 -4.90 -19.14
N LYS A 504 -12.92 -5.27 -18.69
CA LYS A 504 -12.67 -6.55 -18.03
C LYS A 504 -13.29 -6.54 -16.64
N LYS A 505 -14.15 -7.55 -16.38
CA LYS A 505 -14.69 -7.83 -15.03
C LYS A 505 -13.50 -8.12 -14.11
N ILE A 506 -13.41 -7.42 -12.98
CA ILE A 506 -12.62 -7.90 -11.84
C ILE A 506 -13.55 -8.85 -11.10
N LEU A 507 -13.24 -10.15 -11.14
CA LEU A 507 -13.81 -11.12 -10.23
C LEU A 507 -13.03 -11.08 -8.91
#